data_AF-A0A015IP03-F1
#
_entry.id   AF-A0A015IP03-F1
#
_cell.length_a   1.000
_cell.length_b   1.000
_cell.length_c   1.000
_cell.angle_alpha   90.00
_cell.angle_beta   90.00
_cell.angle_gamma   90.00
#
_symmetry.space_group_name_H-M   'P 1'
#
loop_
_entity.id
_entity.type
_entity.pdbx_description
1 polymer ?
#
loop_
_entity_poly.entity_id
_entity_poly.type
_entity_poly.pdbx_seq_one_letter_code
_entity_poly.pdbx_strand_id
1 'polypeptide(L)'
;MTQYRKAISYFTKAYTIDPENIHNLNRRAITYYIIKEYDKVLSDLDKIIQLDPLNSSAYYLKSLTYYTKNDINNAKISFKKCAELLNPDNILAKIQSFHLEYLLNKNSSKDLNNILTKITKINQILNNRNIYESNLLHFVKCKIYIELKKYSETKLALNNIQNLAFISYFIQDHPDFRSYLYEVYVIYQKNFTYIGIVNKNDNELINVDEVGKYMYMYKEHGVYFVSNLTNLNGDLRQFKESDISSLSGKVISSKNENLCLDLPLINSKYNTYYICKMNVKKILSKDCFIKFIDRNYQEDYMLKHEDVSKLEGLGWIEYRISIRTSKLSIEINSIEMQIEYIRHDYYVNTITYIPDMSFMSYLLPDYHKFFSNVPETFKDKYFSRKEMENLLDLKYILNNL
;
A
#
# COMPACT_ATOMS: atom_id res chain seq x y z
N MET A 1 9.68 9.99 -2.38
CA MET A 1 9.73 11.44 -2.08
C MET A 1 9.69 12.36 -3.30
N THR A 2 10.42 12.06 -4.39
CA THR A 2 10.52 12.95 -5.58
C THR A 2 9.17 13.28 -6.24
N GLN A 3 8.27 12.30 -6.34
CA GLN A 3 6.94 12.51 -6.92
C GLN A 3 6.06 13.44 -6.06
N TYR A 4 6.12 13.32 -4.72
CA TYR A 4 5.40 14.22 -3.81
C TYR A 4 5.91 15.67 -3.89
N ARG A 5 7.22 15.88 -4.05
CA ARG A 5 7.77 17.23 -4.29
C ARG A 5 7.30 17.82 -5.61
N LYS A 6 7.21 17.02 -6.67
CA LYS A 6 6.61 17.45 -7.95
C LYS A 6 5.13 17.80 -7.77
N ALA A 7 4.36 16.95 -7.07
CA ALA A 7 2.95 17.21 -6.76
C ALA A 7 2.75 18.52 -5.98
N ILE A 8 3.58 18.81 -4.97
CA ILE A 8 3.56 20.08 -4.25
C ILE A 8 3.79 21.27 -5.18
N SER A 9 4.74 21.17 -6.11
CA SER A 9 4.99 22.24 -7.09
C SER A 9 3.74 22.50 -7.95
N TYR A 10 3.09 21.44 -8.44
CA TYR A 10 1.83 21.56 -9.19
C TYR A 10 0.72 22.19 -8.35
N PHE A 11 0.48 21.71 -7.13
CA PHE A 11 -0.57 22.27 -6.26
C PHE A 11 -0.25 23.71 -5.81
N THR A 12 1.02 24.08 -5.70
CA THR A 12 1.43 25.46 -5.40
C THR A 12 1.11 26.38 -6.56
N LYS A 13 1.38 25.96 -7.80
CA LYS A 13 0.95 26.71 -8.99
C LYS A 13 -0.57 26.82 -9.08
N ALA A 14 -1.29 25.74 -8.79
CA ALA A 14 -2.76 25.76 -8.76
C ALA A 14 -3.29 26.76 -7.72
N TYR A 15 -2.67 26.80 -6.52
CA TYR A 15 -3.00 27.76 -5.48
C TYR A 15 -2.72 29.22 -5.88
N THR A 16 -1.67 29.49 -6.67
CA THR A 16 -1.44 30.86 -7.18
C THR A 16 -2.50 31.33 -8.17
N ILE A 17 -3.19 30.40 -8.84
CA ILE A 17 -4.26 30.69 -9.80
C ILE A 17 -5.60 30.84 -9.08
N ASP A 18 -5.90 29.91 -8.17
CA ASP A 18 -7.15 29.89 -7.40
C ASP A 18 -6.84 29.56 -5.91
N PRO A 19 -6.63 30.59 -5.07
CA PRO A 19 -6.25 30.42 -3.68
C PRO A 19 -7.40 29.98 -2.75
N GLU A 20 -8.64 30.01 -3.24
CA GLU A 20 -9.84 29.61 -2.48
C GLU A 20 -10.31 28.19 -2.83
N ASN A 21 -9.60 27.52 -3.73
CA ASN A 21 -9.88 26.15 -4.11
C ASN A 21 -9.60 25.16 -2.96
N ILE A 22 -10.64 24.82 -2.20
CA ILE A 22 -10.55 23.85 -1.08
C ILE A 22 -10.01 22.50 -1.54
N HIS A 23 -10.31 22.05 -2.76
CA HIS A 23 -9.79 20.79 -3.29
C HIS A 23 -8.27 20.84 -3.44
N ASN A 24 -7.73 21.89 -4.08
CA ASN A 24 -6.28 22.05 -4.23
C ASN A 24 -5.58 22.21 -2.88
N LEU A 25 -6.16 22.98 -1.96
CA LEU A 25 -5.65 23.14 -0.59
C LEU A 25 -5.60 21.79 0.13
N ASN A 26 -6.66 20.96 0.04
CA ASN A 26 -6.69 19.63 0.65
C ASN A 26 -5.59 18.73 0.07
N ARG A 27 -5.46 18.70 -1.27
CA ARG A 27 -4.42 17.89 -1.93
C ARG A 27 -3.01 18.33 -1.55
N ARG A 28 -2.78 19.64 -1.44
CA ARG A 28 -1.50 20.20 -1.01
C ARG A 28 -1.20 19.87 0.46
N ALA A 29 -2.17 20.07 1.36
CA ALA A 29 -2.05 19.75 2.78
C ALA A 29 -1.71 18.26 3.01
N ILE A 30 -2.39 17.35 2.32
CA ILE A 30 -2.10 15.91 2.41
C ILE A 30 -0.70 15.61 1.90
N THR A 31 -0.30 16.24 0.78
CA THR A 31 1.04 16.01 0.24
C THR A 31 2.12 16.53 1.19
N TYR A 32 1.92 17.69 1.83
CA TYR A 32 2.78 18.19 2.90
C TYR A 32 2.81 17.26 4.11
N TYR A 33 1.67 16.67 4.50
CA TYR A 33 1.60 15.72 5.61
C TYR A 33 2.47 14.48 5.32
N ILE A 34 2.37 13.92 4.12
CA ILE A 34 3.15 12.75 3.68
C ILE A 34 4.67 13.04 3.69
N ILE A 35 5.07 14.26 3.31
CA ILE A 35 6.48 14.66 3.37
C ILE A 35 6.89 15.30 4.72
N LYS A 36 6.02 15.21 5.73
CA LYS A 36 6.25 15.64 7.12
C LYS A 36 6.46 17.15 7.31
N GLU A 37 5.94 17.97 6.40
CA GLU A 37 5.97 19.44 6.48
C GLU A 37 4.76 19.97 7.26
N TYR A 38 4.63 19.57 8.53
CA TYR A 38 3.40 19.70 9.31
C TYR A 38 2.91 21.15 9.51
N ASP A 39 3.81 22.14 9.59
CA ASP A 39 3.40 23.54 9.73
C ASP A 39 2.69 24.06 8.47
N LYS A 40 3.13 23.61 7.29
CA LYS A 40 2.45 23.92 6.02
C LYS A 40 1.10 23.22 5.92
N VAL A 41 0.98 22.01 6.48
CA VAL A 41 -0.32 21.32 6.61
C VAL A 41 -1.28 22.17 7.43
N LEU A 42 -0.87 22.65 8.61
CA LEU A 42 -1.72 23.47 9.48
C LEU A 42 -2.13 24.78 8.79
N SER A 43 -1.20 25.45 8.09
CA SER A 43 -1.51 26.66 7.34
C SER A 43 -2.58 26.45 6.25
N ASP A 44 -2.47 25.37 5.47
CA ASP A 44 -3.47 25.04 4.45
C ASP A 44 -4.82 24.69 5.08
N LEU A 45 -4.81 23.95 6.19
CA LEU A 45 -6.01 23.57 6.92
C LEU A 45 -6.71 24.75 7.58
N ASP A 46 -5.96 25.72 8.12
CA ASP A 46 -6.53 26.95 8.67
C ASP A 46 -7.26 27.75 7.58
N LYS A 47 -6.69 27.80 6.37
CA LYS A 47 -7.34 28.43 5.21
C LYS A 47 -8.60 27.67 4.80
N ILE A 48 -8.55 26.34 4.76
CA ILE A 48 -9.75 25.52 4.46
C ILE A 48 -10.84 25.76 5.49
N ILE A 49 -10.52 25.77 6.78
CA ILE A 49 -11.49 26.00 7.87
C ILE A 49 -12.05 27.43 7.82
N GLN A 50 -11.26 28.42 7.39
CA GLN A 50 -11.75 29.77 7.17
C GLN A 50 -12.80 29.82 6.04
N LEU A 51 -12.58 29.07 4.95
CA LEU A 51 -13.47 29.02 3.78
C LEU A 51 -14.70 28.14 4.03
N ASP A 52 -14.54 27.03 4.75
CA ASP A 52 -15.58 26.06 5.09
C ASP A 52 -15.42 25.62 6.57
N PRO A 53 -16.05 26.36 7.50
CA PRO A 53 -15.97 26.05 8.93
C PRO A 53 -16.59 24.70 9.33
N LEU A 54 -17.37 24.07 8.43
CA LEU A 54 -18.04 22.79 8.65
C LEU A 54 -17.28 21.61 8.04
N ASN A 55 -16.07 21.83 7.53
CA ASN A 55 -15.27 20.79 6.89
C ASN A 55 -14.70 19.78 7.90
N SER A 56 -15.47 18.73 8.22
CA SER A 56 -15.06 17.68 9.17
C SER A 56 -13.72 17.03 8.81
N SER A 57 -13.43 16.84 7.52
CA SER A 57 -12.17 16.28 7.04
C SER A 57 -10.97 17.18 7.32
N ALA A 58 -11.12 18.51 7.21
CA ALA A 58 -10.07 19.44 7.60
C ALA A 58 -9.72 19.33 9.09
N TYR A 59 -10.73 19.29 9.97
CA TYR A 59 -10.51 19.06 11.41
C TYR A 59 -9.91 17.69 11.71
N TYR A 60 -10.29 16.65 10.96
CA TYR A 60 -9.70 15.32 11.06
C TYR A 60 -8.19 15.36 10.76
N LEU A 61 -7.78 15.93 9.62
CA LEU A 61 -6.36 16.03 9.28
C LEU A 61 -5.59 16.95 10.22
N LYS A 62 -6.24 18.01 10.72
CA LYS A 62 -5.66 18.92 11.72
C LYS A 62 -5.38 18.18 13.03
N SER A 63 -6.33 17.37 13.49
CA SER A 63 -6.18 16.49 14.65
C SER A 63 -5.01 15.51 14.48
N LEU A 64 -4.94 14.81 13.33
CA LEU A 64 -3.83 13.91 13.02
C LEU A 64 -2.49 14.66 12.98
N THR A 65 -2.46 15.86 12.41
CA THR A 65 -1.23 16.68 12.31
C THR A 65 -0.71 17.06 13.68
N TYR A 66 -1.57 17.56 14.57
CA TYR A 66 -1.18 17.85 15.96
C TYR A 66 -0.76 16.59 16.71
N TYR A 67 -1.48 15.49 16.56
CA TYR A 67 -1.11 14.21 17.17
C TYR A 67 0.29 13.76 16.73
N THR A 68 0.57 13.87 15.42
CA THR A 68 1.87 13.51 14.84
C THR A 68 3.00 14.43 15.35
N LYS A 69 2.69 15.70 15.62
CA LYS A 69 3.59 16.67 16.29
C LYS A 69 3.69 16.46 17.81
N ASN A 70 3.04 15.44 18.36
CA ASN A 70 2.94 15.17 19.80
C ASN A 70 2.21 16.27 20.61
N ASP A 71 1.41 17.11 19.94
CA ASP A 71 0.56 18.12 20.57
C ASP A 71 -0.83 17.53 20.85
N ILE A 72 -0.91 16.76 21.94
CA ILE A 72 -2.13 16.02 22.30
C ILE A 72 -3.29 16.94 22.64
N ASN A 73 -3.03 18.15 23.14
CA ASN A 73 -4.08 19.09 23.52
C ASN A 73 -4.80 19.64 22.28
N ASN A 74 -4.04 20.15 21.31
CA ASN A 74 -4.64 20.65 20.07
C ASN A 74 -5.22 19.53 19.20
N ALA A 75 -4.66 18.31 19.29
CA ALA A 75 -5.27 17.12 18.67
C ALA A 75 -6.66 16.83 19.25
N LYS A 76 -6.81 16.83 20.58
CA LYS A 76 -8.11 16.62 21.25
C LYS A 76 -9.14 17.69 20.88
N ILE A 77 -8.73 18.96 20.82
CA ILE A 77 -9.61 20.07 20.42
C ILE A 77 -10.11 19.87 18.98
N SER A 78 -9.19 19.59 18.06
CA SER A 78 -9.52 19.38 16.64
C SER A 78 -10.37 18.12 16.45
N PHE A 79 -10.10 17.05 17.20
CA PHE A 79 -10.93 15.85 17.20
C PHE A 79 -12.34 16.12 17.68
N LYS A 80 -12.51 16.85 18.78
CA LYS A 80 -13.84 17.21 19.29
C LYS A 80 -14.65 17.96 18.23
N LYS A 81 -14.01 18.92 17.56
CA LYS A 81 -14.62 19.66 16.44
C LYS A 81 -14.96 18.76 15.26
N CYS A 82 -14.07 17.85 14.88
CA CYS A 82 -14.36 16.85 13.86
C CYS A 82 -15.60 16.03 14.25
N ALA A 83 -15.65 15.47 15.47
CA ALA A 83 -16.73 14.61 15.94
C ALA A 83 -18.09 15.33 15.99
N GLU A 84 -18.12 16.63 16.33
CA GLU A 84 -19.32 17.47 16.29
C GLU A 84 -19.90 17.60 14.86
N LEU A 85 -19.07 17.50 13.83
CA LEU A 85 -19.44 17.70 12.42
C LEU A 85 -19.66 16.40 11.65
N LEU A 86 -19.33 15.25 12.25
CA LEU A 86 -19.47 13.95 11.60
C LEU A 86 -20.94 13.50 11.59
N ASN A 87 -21.44 13.13 10.42
CA ASN A 87 -22.78 12.53 10.31
C ASN A 87 -22.78 11.16 11.03
N PRO A 88 -23.60 10.98 12.09
CA PRO A 88 -23.63 9.74 12.86
C PRO A 88 -24.24 8.56 12.11
N ASP A 89 -24.85 8.76 10.94
CA ASP A 89 -25.33 7.65 10.09
C ASP A 89 -24.28 7.21 9.07
N ASN A 90 -23.26 8.03 8.83
CA ASN A 90 -22.18 7.73 7.90
C ASN A 90 -21.15 6.77 8.52
N ILE A 91 -20.92 5.63 7.86
CA ILE A 91 -20.02 4.58 8.36
C ILE A 91 -18.55 5.01 8.28
N LEU A 92 -18.16 5.73 7.22
CA LEU A 92 -16.81 6.28 7.10
C LEU A 92 -16.51 7.30 8.19
N ALA A 93 -17.49 8.14 8.53
CA ALA A 93 -17.40 9.07 9.64
C ALA A 93 -17.19 8.32 10.98
N LYS A 94 -17.93 7.24 11.23
CA LYS A 94 -17.73 6.39 12.42
C LYS A 94 -16.33 5.78 12.47
N ILE A 95 -15.81 5.30 11.33
CA ILE A 95 -14.45 4.76 11.22
C ILE A 95 -13.40 5.82 11.56
N GLN A 96 -13.54 7.04 11.04
CA GLN A 96 -12.66 8.16 11.38
C GLN A 96 -12.68 8.46 12.88
N SER A 97 -13.87 8.44 13.49
CA SER A 97 -14.02 8.63 14.94
C SER A 97 -13.29 7.53 15.72
N PHE A 98 -13.46 6.26 15.38
CA PHE A 98 -12.75 5.17 16.07
C PHE A 98 -11.25 5.26 15.92
N HIS A 99 -10.78 5.67 14.75
CA HIS A 99 -9.36 5.85 14.51
C HIS A 99 -8.78 6.99 15.39
N LEU A 100 -9.45 8.13 15.49
CA LEU A 100 -9.03 9.21 16.38
C LEU A 100 -9.16 8.85 17.87
N GLU A 101 -10.26 8.19 18.27
CA GLU A 101 -10.44 7.65 19.63
C GLU A 101 -9.29 6.70 20.00
N TYR A 102 -8.89 5.81 19.08
CA TYR A 102 -7.75 4.92 19.25
C TYR A 102 -6.46 5.70 19.50
N LEU A 103 -6.13 6.67 18.65
CA LEU A 103 -4.90 7.44 18.78
C LEU A 103 -4.81 8.17 20.12
N LEU A 104 -5.92 8.80 20.55
CA LEU A 104 -5.98 9.57 21.79
C LEU A 104 -5.99 8.70 23.06
N ASN A 105 -6.34 7.42 22.95
CA ASN A 105 -6.48 6.50 24.09
C ASN A 105 -5.57 5.27 24.02
N LYS A 106 -4.49 5.34 23.22
CA LYS A 106 -3.55 4.23 22.98
C LYS A 106 -3.02 3.56 24.25
N ASN A 107 -2.95 4.28 25.38
CA ASN A 107 -2.42 3.77 26.64
C ASN A 107 -3.49 3.22 27.61
N SER A 108 -4.77 3.24 27.24
CA SER A 108 -5.88 2.79 28.10
C SER A 108 -6.51 1.51 27.55
N SER A 109 -6.16 0.37 28.14
CA SER A 109 -6.72 -0.93 27.73
C SER A 109 -8.25 -0.96 27.83
N LYS A 110 -8.83 -0.27 28.82
CA LYS A 110 -10.28 -0.12 28.99
C LYS A 110 -10.91 0.61 27.79
N ASP A 111 -10.35 1.75 27.39
CA ASP A 111 -10.89 2.54 26.29
C ASP A 111 -10.69 1.84 24.94
N LEU A 112 -9.53 1.20 24.75
CA LEU A 112 -9.28 0.36 23.58
C LEU A 112 -10.31 -0.78 23.44
N ASN A 113 -10.62 -1.48 24.53
CA ASN A 113 -11.66 -2.52 24.51
C ASN A 113 -13.06 -1.93 24.25
N ASN A 114 -13.38 -0.75 24.79
CA ASN A 114 -14.64 -0.05 24.49
C ASN A 114 -14.76 0.27 22.99
N ILE A 115 -13.69 0.74 22.35
CA ILE A 115 -13.66 1.00 20.90
C ILE A 115 -13.89 -0.30 20.12
N LEU A 116 -13.26 -1.41 20.52
CA LEU A 116 -13.48 -2.73 19.89
C LEU A 116 -14.95 -3.18 19.97
N THR A 117 -15.62 -2.94 21.11
CA THR A 117 -17.06 -3.23 21.25
C THR A 117 -17.90 -2.39 20.29
N LYS A 118 -17.61 -1.08 20.15
CA LYS A 118 -18.30 -0.20 19.19
C LYS A 118 -18.10 -0.68 17.74
N ILE A 119 -16.86 -1.02 17.37
CA ILE A 119 -16.53 -1.55 16.03
C ILE A 119 -17.30 -2.84 15.75
N THR A 120 -17.36 -3.76 16.72
CA THR A 120 -18.03 -5.06 16.54
C THR A 120 -19.52 -4.90 16.25
N LYS A 121 -20.19 -3.96 16.94
CA LYS A 121 -21.60 -3.62 16.70
C LYS A 121 -21.83 -3.12 15.27
N ILE A 122 -20.95 -2.24 14.76
CA ILE A 122 -21.07 -1.73 13.38
C ILE A 122 -20.76 -2.81 12.35
N ASN A 123 -19.77 -3.66 12.61
CA ASN A 123 -19.43 -4.75 11.69
C ASN A 123 -20.60 -5.74 11.52
N GLN A 124 -21.37 -5.99 12.58
CA GLN A 124 -22.61 -6.78 12.50
C GLN A 124 -23.68 -6.10 11.64
N ILE A 125 -23.83 -4.77 11.74
CA ILE A 125 -24.80 -4.02 10.92
C ILE A 125 -24.40 -4.06 9.44
N LEU A 126 -23.10 -3.96 9.15
CA LEU A 126 -22.57 -3.94 7.79
C LEU A 126 -22.84 -5.22 7.00
N ASN A 127 -23.02 -6.38 7.66
CA ASN A 127 -23.32 -7.67 7.02
C ASN A 127 -22.48 -7.95 5.76
N ASN A 128 -21.21 -7.54 5.73
CA ASN A 128 -20.30 -7.63 4.58
C ASN A 128 -20.78 -6.96 3.28
N ARG A 129 -21.76 -6.05 3.33
CA ARG A 129 -22.31 -5.37 2.15
C ARG A 129 -21.32 -4.40 1.49
N ASN A 130 -20.36 -3.88 2.26
CA ASN A 130 -19.32 -2.98 1.77
C ASN A 130 -17.93 -3.47 2.17
N ILE A 131 -17.26 -4.16 1.23
CA ILE A 131 -15.91 -4.71 1.41
C ILE A 131 -14.91 -3.64 1.84
N TYR A 132 -15.07 -2.40 1.35
CA TYR A 132 -14.14 -1.31 1.64
C TYR A 132 -14.23 -0.83 3.10
N GLU A 133 -15.44 -0.51 3.57
CA GLU A 133 -15.65 -0.10 4.97
C GLU A 133 -15.28 -1.22 5.95
N SER A 134 -15.54 -2.46 5.56
CA SER A 134 -15.10 -3.64 6.31
C SER A 134 -13.57 -3.68 6.44
N ASN A 135 -12.81 -3.49 5.34
CA ASN A 135 -11.35 -3.48 5.38
C ASN A 135 -10.80 -2.40 6.33
N LEU A 136 -11.38 -1.19 6.32
CA LEU A 136 -10.96 -0.10 7.20
C LEU A 136 -11.29 -0.37 8.67
N LEU A 137 -12.44 -0.96 8.98
CA LEU A 137 -12.76 -1.38 10.35
C LEU A 137 -11.78 -2.43 10.83
N HIS A 138 -11.48 -3.44 10.03
CA HIS A 138 -10.48 -4.45 10.36
C HIS A 138 -9.09 -3.84 10.52
N PHE A 139 -8.71 -2.83 9.73
CA PHE A 139 -7.47 -2.08 9.90
C PHE A 139 -7.40 -1.42 11.28
N VAL A 140 -8.44 -0.69 11.71
CA VAL A 140 -8.47 -0.08 13.04
C VAL A 140 -8.46 -1.14 14.15
N LYS A 141 -9.16 -2.28 13.98
CA LYS A 141 -9.10 -3.40 14.93
C LYS A 141 -7.69 -3.97 15.06
N CYS A 142 -6.98 -4.15 13.96
CA CYS A 142 -5.60 -4.65 13.97
C CYS A 142 -4.69 -3.69 14.74
N LYS A 143 -4.79 -2.37 14.50
CA LYS A 143 -4.06 -1.36 15.28
C LYS A 143 -4.32 -1.52 16.78
N ILE A 144 -5.59 -1.62 17.19
CA ILE A 144 -5.95 -1.76 18.60
C ILE A 144 -5.45 -3.08 19.20
N TYR A 145 -5.63 -4.20 18.51
CA TYR A 145 -5.18 -5.51 19.00
C TYR A 145 -3.67 -5.57 19.18
N ILE A 146 -2.90 -4.93 18.29
CA ILE A 146 -1.45 -4.84 18.44
C ILE A 146 -1.07 -4.07 19.70
N GLU A 147 -1.69 -2.92 19.99
CA GLU A 147 -1.42 -2.20 21.25
C GLU A 147 -1.77 -3.03 22.49
N LEU A 148 -2.83 -3.84 22.40
CA LEU A 148 -3.24 -4.76 23.47
C LEU A 148 -2.40 -6.04 23.52
N LYS A 149 -1.39 -6.20 22.64
CA LYS A 149 -0.58 -7.43 22.48
C LYS A 149 -1.40 -8.68 22.19
N LYS A 150 -2.57 -8.51 21.55
CA LYS A 150 -3.53 -9.55 21.13
C LYS A 150 -3.21 -10.03 19.71
N TYR A 151 -2.06 -10.71 19.55
CA TYR A 151 -1.52 -11.01 18.22
C TYR A 151 -2.29 -12.10 17.46
N SER A 152 -2.91 -13.06 18.16
CA SER A 152 -3.75 -14.07 17.52
C SER A 152 -5.02 -13.44 16.95
N GLU A 153 -5.66 -12.54 17.70
CA GLU A 153 -6.81 -11.77 17.22
C GLU A 153 -6.43 -10.79 16.11
N THR A 154 -5.23 -10.18 16.18
CA THR A 154 -4.69 -9.35 15.11
C THR A 154 -4.58 -10.15 13.81
N LYS A 155 -3.99 -11.36 13.86
CA LYS A 155 -3.87 -12.24 12.69
C LYS A 155 -5.23 -12.58 12.09
N LEU A 156 -6.22 -12.94 12.91
CA LEU A 156 -7.58 -13.22 12.44
C LEU A 156 -8.23 -12.00 11.79
N ALA A 157 -8.08 -10.82 12.38
CA ALA A 157 -8.59 -9.58 11.79
C ALA A 157 -7.88 -9.23 10.47
N LEU A 158 -6.57 -9.46 10.38
CA LEU A 158 -5.75 -9.21 9.19
C LEU A 158 -6.15 -10.10 8.01
N ASN A 159 -6.46 -11.39 8.27
CA ASN A 159 -6.95 -12.31 7.25
C ASN A 159 -8.29 -11.89 6.61
N ASN A 160 -9.04 -11.00 7.26
CA ASN A 160 -10.28 -10.42 6.72
C ASN A 160 -10.04 -9.17 5.88
N ILE A 161 -8.81 -8.67 5.80
CA ILE A 161 -8.45 -7.52 4.97
C ILE A 161 -8.04 -8.02 3.59
N GLN A 162 -8.76 -7.59 2.54
CA GLN A 162 -8.42 -7.94 1.16
C GLN A 162 -7.35 -7.01 0.56
N ASN A 163 -7.15 -5.83 1.13
CA ASN A 163 -6.23 -4.83 0.60
C ASN A 163 -4.78 -5.11 1.06
N LEU A 164 -3.92 -5.55 0.13
CA LEU A 164 -2.51 -5.85 0.39
C LEU A 164 -1.72 -4.66 0.94
N ALA A 165 -2.11 -3.42 0.59
CA ALA A 165 -1.49 -2.21 1.11
C ALA A 165 -1.61 -2.13 2.64
N PHE A 166 -2.78 -2.48 3.16
CA PHE A 166 -3.09 -2.43 4.59
C PHE A 166 -2.32 -3.51 5.34
N ILE A 167 -2.21 -4.68 4.72
CA ILE A 167 -1.45 -5.80 5.27
C ILE A 167 0.03 -5.46 5.33
N SER A 168 0.58 -4.86 4.26
CA SER A 168 1.98 -4.46 4.19
C SER A 168 2.36 -3.46 5.31
N TYR A 169 1.46 -2.53 5.66
CA TYR A 169 1.64 -1.59 6.76
C TYR A 169 1.92 -2.31 8.08
N PHE A 170 1.08 -3.27 8.47
CA PHE A 170 1.23 -3.95 9.76
C PHE A 170 2.51 -4.78 9.84
N ILE A 171 2.89 -5.36 8.70
CA ILE A 171 4.10 -6.16 8.60
C ILE A 171 5.35 -5.28 8.68
N GLN A 172 5.31 -4.05 8.15
CA GLN A 172 6.45 -3.12 8.15
C GLN A 172 6.64 -2.41 9.49
N ASP A 173 5.57 -1.93 10.11
CA ASP A 173 5.64 -0.99 11.23
C ASP A 173 5.56 -1.65 12.63
N HIS A 174 5.34 -2.97 12.72
CA HIS A 174 5.17 -3.67 14.00
C HIS A 174 6.07 -4.92 14.12
N PRO A 175 7.33 -4.77 14.60
CA PRO A 175 8.29 -5.88 14.67
C PRO A 175 7.83 -7.02 15.61
N ASP A 176 7.23 -6.72 16.76
CA ASP A 176 6.76 -7.76 17.70
C ASP A 176 5.68 -8.65 17.08
N PHE A 177 4.72 -8.03 16.37
CA PHE A 177 3.68 -8.77 15.67
C PHE A 177 4.26 -9.59 14.50
N ARG A 178 5.27 -9.06 13.81
CA ARG A 178 6.01 -9.79 12.77
C ARG A 178 6.70 -11.04 13.33
N SER A 179 7.35 -10.93 14.48
CA SER A 179 7.99 -12.06 15.15
C SER A 179 6.96 -13.13 15.53
N TYR A 180 5.79 -12.72 16.04
CA TYR A 180 4.69 -13.65 16.30
C TYR A 180 4.23 -14.38 15.03
N LEU A 181 4.03 -13.66 13.92
CA LEU A 181 3.65 -14.29 12.65
C LEU A 181 4.72 -15.29 12.20
N TYR A 182 6.00 -14.94 12.32
CA TYR A 182 7.09 -15.86 11.99
C TYR A 182 6.99 -17.16 12.78
N GLU A 183 6.89 -17.11 14.11
CA GLU A 183 6.76 -18.30 14.95
C GLU A 183 5.59 -19.18 14.52
N VAL A 184 4.40 -18.58 14.35
CA VAL A 184 3.21 -19.30 13.88
C VAL A 184 3.48 -20.00 12.56
N TYR A 185 4.05 -19.33 11.56
CA TYR A 185 4.21 -19.95 10.24
C TYR A 185 5.40 -20.89 10.10
N VAL A 186 6.42 -20.76 10.95
CA VAL A 186 7.59 -21.66 11.08
C VAL A 186 7.20 -22.97 11.75
N ILE A 187 6.40 -22.90 12.83
CA ILE A 187 5.91 -24.07 13.58
C ILE A 187 5.06 -25.00 12.69
N TYR A 188 4.45 -24.47 11.62
CA TYR A 188 3.46 -25.17 10.81
C TYR A 188 3.93 -25.82 9.48
N GLN A 189 5.21 -26.17 9.18
CA GLN A 189 5.54 -27.30 8.24
C GLN A 189 7.01 -27.52 7.79
N LYS A 190 7.31 -28.78 7.43
CA LYS A 190 8.44 -29.33 6.64
C LYS A 190 8.52 -28.90 5.14
N ASN A 191 7.70 -27.94 4.66
CA ASN A 191 7.59 -27.57 3.23
C ASN A 191 8.56 -26.47 2.75
N PHE A 192 9.50 -26.05 3.61
CA PHE A 192 10.42 -24.93 3.35
C PHE A 192 11.51 -25.24 2.32
N THR A 193 11.93 -26.50 2.22
CA THR A 193 12.87 -26.99 1.18
C THR A 193 12.30 -26.89 -0.23
N TYR A 194 10.99 -27.08 -0.40
CA TYR A 194 10.34 -27.10 -1.71
C TYR A 194 10.20 -25.70 -2.34
N ILE A 195 10.22 -24.63 -1.53
CA ILE A 195 10.12 -23.23 -1.98
C ILE A 195 11.52 -22.62 -2.18
N GLY A 196 12.60 -23.36 -1.88
CA GLY A 196 13.95 -22.82 -1.88
C GLY A 196 14.16 -21.77 -0.78
N ILE A 197 13.37 -21.80 0.29
CA ILE A 197 13.54 -20.97 1.49
C ILE A 197 14.03 -21.91 2.59
N VAL A 198 15.27 -22.37 2.51
CA VAL A 198 15.83 -23.28 3.52
C VAL A 198 16.54 -22.49 4.60
N ASN A 199 16.09 -22.74 5.82
CA ASN A 199 16.75 -22.51 7.08
C ASN A 199 17.84 -23.58 7.25
N LYS A 200 19.09 -23.29 6.86
CA LYS A 200 20.28 -24.06 7.29
C LYS A 200 21.56 -23.33 6.90
N ASN A 201 22.16 -22.67 7.89
CA ASN A 201 23.61 -22.75 8.12
C ASN A 201 23.75 -23.13 9.59
N ASP A 202 24.37 -24.27 9.87
CA ASP A 202 24.36 -24.94 11.18
C ASP A 202 25.10 -24.19 12.31
N ASN A 203 25.46 -22.90 12.18
CA ASN A 203 26.13 -22.13 13.23
C ASN A 203 25.98 -20.60 13.18
N GLU A 204 25.05 -20.04 12.39
CA GLU A 204 24.78 -18.60 12.41
C GLU A 204 23.32 -18.35 12.82
N LEU A 205 23.10 -17.54 13.86
CA LEU A 205 21.77 -17.06 14.22
C LEU A 205 21.16 -16.36 13.00
N ILE A 206 20.10 -16.96 12.46
CA ILE A 206 19.33 -16.35 11.40
C ILE A 206 18.78 -15.03 11.90
N ASN A 207 18.97 -13.97 11.11
CA ASN A 207 18.26 -12.74 11.32
C ASN A 207 16.78 -12.96 10.97
N VAL A 208 15.97 -13.27 11.99
CA VAL A 208 14.52 -13.52 11.95
C VAL A 208 13.77 -12.44 11.15
N ASP A 209 14.35 -11.25 11.07
CA ASP A 209 13.78 -10.06 10.44
C ASP A 209 13.61 -10.15 8.92
N GLU A 210 14.48 -10.88 8.19
CA GLU A 210 14.43 -10.86 6.71
C GLU A 210 13.51 -11.93 6.10
N VAL A 211 13.51 -13.15 6.66
CA VAL A 211 12.79 -14.29 6.06
C VAL A 211 11.35 -14.39 6.58
N GLY A 212 11.13 -14.06 7.85
CA GLY A 212 9.81 -14.19 8.48
C GLY A 212 8.79 -13.17 8.02
N LYS A 213 9.25 -11.94 7.71
CA LYS A 213 8.42 -10.80 7.30
C LYS A 213 7.49 -11.13 6.13
N TYR A 214 7.96 -11.91 5.16
CA TYR A 214 7.24 -12.16 3.91
C TYR A 214 6.57 -13.54 3.85
N MET A 215 6.76 -14.39 4.88
CA MET A 215 6.17 -15.71 4.91
C MET A 215 4.64 -15.65 5.03
N TYR A 216 4.13 -14.73 5.85
CA TYR A 216 2.70 -14.45 5.93
C TYR A 216 2.15 -13.96 4.58
N MET A 217 2.84 -13.00 3.94
CA MET A 217 2.48 -12.47 2.63
C MET A 217 2.42 -13.55 1.55
N TYR A 218 3.34 -14.52 1.59
CA TYR A 218 3.33 -15.65 0.68
C TYR A 218 2.18 -16.62 0.98
N LYS A 219 2.06 -17.11 2.22
CA LYS A 219 1.11 -18.18 2.56
C LYS A 219 -0.35 -17.74 2.51
N GLU A 220 -0.66 -16.54 3.00
CA GLU A 220 -2.05 -16.08 3.11
C GLU A 220 -2.48 -15.24 1.91
N HIS A 221 -1.53 -14.61 1.22
CA HIS A 221 -1.82 -13.61 0.18
C HIS A 221 -1.14 -13.87 -1.17
N GLY A 222 -0.32 -14.92 -1.29
CA GLY A 222 0.32 -15.29 -2.55
C GLY A 222 1.28 -14.23 -3.09
N VAL A 223 1.89 -13.42 -2.23
CA VAL A 223 2.90 -12.42 -2.61
C VAL A 223 4.30 -12.97 -2.33
N TYR A 224 5.09 -13.07 -3.38
CA TYR A 224 6.40 -13.68 -3.39
C TYR A 224 7.50 -12.65 -3.67
N PHE A 225 8.28 -12.29 -2.65
CA PHE A 225 9.43 -11.40 -2.82
C PHE A 225 10.60 -12.17 -3.42
N VAL A 226 10.99 -11.82 -4.64
CA VAL A 226 11.98 -12.56 -5.45
C VAL A 226 13.37 -12.50 -4.79
N SER A 227 13.65 -11.43 -4.03
CA SER A 227 14.85 -11.32 -3.18
C SER A 227 15.01 -12.46 -2.18
N ASN A 228 13.94 -13.19 -1.85
CA ASN A 228 13.97 -14.27 -0.85
C ASN A 228 14.30 -15.64 -1.44
N LEU A 229 14.53 -15.77 -2.76
CA LEU A 229 14.97 -17.00 -3.45
C LEU A 229 16.42 -17.39 -3.10
N THR A 230 16.87 -17.25 -1.85
CA THR A 230 18.27 -17.47 -1.42
C THR A 230 18.84 -18.85 -1.75
N ASN A 231 17.99 -19.84 -2.05
CA ASN A 231 18.41 -21.23 -2.23
C ASN A 231 18.20 -21.80 -3.65
N LEU A 232 17.73 -21.02 -4.64
CA LEU A 232 17.58 -21.50 -6.02
C LEU A 232 18.86 -21.30 -6.84
N ASN A 233 19.95 -21.92 -6.39
CA ASN A 233 21.32 -21.81 -6.91
C ASN A 233 22.05 -20.59 -6.34
N GLY A 234 23.24 -20.82 -5.77
CA GLY A 234 24.11 -19.76 -5.21
C GLY A 234 24.37 -18.62 -6.20
N ASP A 235 24.22 -18.90 -7.48
CA ASP A 235 24.29 -17.99 -8.63
C ASP A 235 23.34 -16.80 -8.48
N LEU A 236 22.13 -16.96 -7.93
CA LEU A 236 21.20 -15.84 -7.76
C LEU A 236 21.61 -14.84 -6.67
N ARG A 237 22.55 -15.21 -5.79
CA ARG A 237 23.04 -14.30 -4.75
C ARG A 237 23.77 -13.11 -5.34
N GLN A 238 24.47 -13.30 -6.46
CA GLN A 238 25.21 -12.22 -7.12
C GLN A 238 24.27 -11.15 -7.70
N PHE A 239 23.01 -11.49 -7.98
CA PHE A 239 22.01 -10.57 -8.53
C PHE A 239 21.22 -9.82 -7.45
N LYS A 240 21.47 -10.07 -6.16
CA LYS A 240 20.79 -9.35 -5.07
C LYS A 240 21.39 -7.96 -4.88
N GLU A 241 20.50 -6.99 -4.74
CA GLU A 241 20.85 -5.60 -4.45
C GLU A 241 19.97 -5.06 -3.33
N SER A 242 20.53 -4.17 -2.51
CA SER A 242 19.74 -3.36 -1.58
C SER A 242 19.04 -2.25 -2.34
N ASP A 243 17.74 -2.09 -2.08
CA ASP A 243 16.95 -0.98 -2.62
C ASP A 243 16.05 -0.46 -1.50
N ILE A 244 16.32 0.76 -1.05
CA ILE A 244 15.56 1.40 0.05
C ILE A 244 14.12 1.72 -0.39
N SER A 245 13.87 1.80 -1.70
CA SER A 245 12.52 1.99 -2.26
C SER A 245 11.72 0.69 -2.41
N SER A 246 12.36 -0.47 -2.25
CA SER A 246 11.69 -1.77 -2.21
C SER A 246 11.01 -1.99 -0.85
N LEU A 247 9.80 -2.56 -0.86
CA LEU A 247 9.08 -2.95 0.36
C LEU A 247 9.88 -3.97 1.17
N SER A 248 10.74 -4.75 0.51
CA SER A 248 11.61 -5.70 1.17
C SER A 248 12.98 -5.18 1.59
N GLY A 249 13.34 -3.99 1.11
CA GLY A 249 14.71 -3.45 1.21
C GLY A 249 15.70 -4.12 0.25
N LYS A 250 15.27 -5.15 -0.51
CA LYS A 250 16.10 -5.90 -1.46
C LYS A 250 15.35 -6.14 -2.78
N VAL A 251 16.10 -6.33 -3.85
CA VAL A 251 15.59 -6.69 -5.17
C VAL A 251 16.54 -7.67 -5.85
N ILE A 252 16.08 -8.32 -6.91
CA ILE A 252 16.95 -9.00 -7.86
C ILE A 252 17.17 -8.07 -9.05
N SER A 253 18.42 -7.88 -9.44
CA SER A 253 18.89 -7.05 -10.54
C SER A 253 19.66 -7.91 -11.52
N SER A 254 19.35 -7.85 -12.82
CA SER A 254 20.05 -8.64 -13.84
C SER A 254 21.52 -8.25 -14.01
N LYS A 255 21.93 -7.06 -13.55
CA LYS A 255 23.31 -6.55 -13.63
C LYS A 255 23.93 -6.61 -15.03
N ASN A 256 23.11 -6.42 -16.07
CA ASN A 256 23.47 -6.53 -17.48
C ASN A 256 23.75 -7.96 -17.97
N GLU A 257 23.49 -8.98 -17.15
CA GLU A 257 23.65 -10.38 -17.50
C GLU A 257 22.31 -11.03 -17.83
N ASN A 258 22.38 -12.22 -18.43
CA ASN A 258 21.20 -13.05 -18.63
C ASN A 258 20.76 -13.64 -17.29
N LEU A 259 19.48 -13.51 -17.00
CA LEU A 259 18.91 -13.92 -15.73
C LEU A 259 17.74 -14.88 -15.97
N CYS A 260 17.81 -16.06 -15.39
CA CYS A 260 16.69 -17.00 -15.33
C CYS A 260 16.24 -17.17 -13.89
N LEU A 261 14.95 -16.94 -13.65
CA LEU A 261 14.31 -17.05 -12.36
C LEU A 261 13.23 -18.13 -12.44
N ASP A 262 13.51 -19.30 -11.87
CA ASP A 262 12.48 -20.29 -11.63
C ASP A 262 11.74 -19.95 -10.33
N LEU A 263 10.41 -19.81 -10.38
CA LEU A 263 9.62 -19.56 -9.18
C LEU A 263 9.18 -20.88 -8.55
N PRO A 264 8.99 -20.90 -7.21
CA PRO A 264 8.46 -22.08 -6.54
C PRO A 264 7.09 -22.46 -7.10
N LEU A 265 6.72 -23.74 -7.00
CA LEU A 265 5.36 -24.17 -7.33
C LEU A 265 4.39 -23.51 -6.36
N ILE A 266 3.38 -22.84 -6.91
CA ILE A 266 2.37 -22.18 -6.10
C ILE A 266 1.06 -22.95 -6.18
N ASN A 267 0.56 -23.35 -5.00
CA ASN A 267 -0.69 -24.08 -4.88
C ASN A 267 -1.89 -23.12 -5.01
N SER A 268 -2.12 -22.62 -6.23
CA SER A 268 -3.29 -21.80 -6.54
C SER A 268 -4.49 -22.71 -6.81
N LYS A 269 -5.56 -22.56 -6.02
CA LYS A 269 -6.84 -23.26 -6.24
C LYS A 269 -7.61 -22.77 -7.49
N TYR A 270 -7.19 -21.65 -8.10
CA TYR A 270 -7.94 -20.97 -9.16
C TYR A 270 -7.04 -20.48 -10.31
N ASN A 271 -7.63 -20.26 -11.49
CA ASN A 271 -7.00 -19.64 -12.66
C ASN A 271 -6.67 -18.15 -12.38
N THR A 272 -5.58 -17.88 -11.67
CA THR A 272 -5.15 -16.54 -11.30
C THR A 272 -4.07 -16.03 -12.25
N TYR A 273 -4.05 -14.71 -12.46
CA TYR A 273 -2.96 -14.05 -13.18
C TYR A 273 -1.82 -13.74 -12.22
N TYR A 274 -0.58 -13.70 -12.72
CA TYR A 274 0.53 -13.14 -11.97
C TYR A 274 0.67 -11.66 -12.25
N ILE A 275 1.04 -10.91 -11.22
CA ILE A 275 1.53 -9.54 -11.32
C ILE A 275 2.99 -9.56 -10.89
N CYS A 276 3.87 -9.04 -11.75
CA CYS A 276 5.28 -8.87 -11.45
C CYS A 276 5.58 -7.38 -11.25
N LYS A 277 6.12 -7.03 -10.08
CA LYS A 277 6.64 -5.69 -9.84
C LYS A 277 8.07 -5.61 -10.34
N MET A 278 8.28 -4.81 -11.38
CA MET A 278 9.53 -4.74 -12.12
C MET A 278 9.91 -3.31 -12.47
N ASN A 279 11.19 -3.10 -12.79
CA ASN A 279 11.73 -1.84 -13.27
C ASN A 279 12.73 -2.12 -14.40
N VAL A 280 12.42 -1.66 -15.60
CA VAL A 280 13.32 -1.73 -16.76
C VAL A 280 14.16 -0.46 -16.78
N LYS A 281 15.41 -0.56 -16.31
CA LYS A 281 16.31 0.60 -16.20
C LYS A 281 16.91 0.97 -17.54
N LYS A 282 17.37 -0.04 -18.28
CA LYS A 282 18.13 0.16 -19.50
C LYS A 282 18.03 -1.04 -20.43
N ILE A 283 17.80 -0.79 -21.71
CA ILE A 283 17.92 -1.78 -22.78
C ILE A 283 19.36 -1.79 -23.31
N LEU A 284 19.94 -2.99 -23.45
CA LEU A 284 21.34 -3.15 -23.83
C LEU A 284 21.52 -3.52 -25.31
N SER A 285 20.53 -4.19 -25.91
CA SER A 285 20.53 -4.61 -27.31
C SER A 285 19.11 -4.71 -27.87
N LYS A 286 18.97 -4.66 -29.20
CA LYS A 286 17.68 -4.87 -29.90
C LYS A 286 17.17 -6.31 -29.80
N ASP A 287 18.03 -7.27 -29.46
CA ASP A 287 17.65 -8.67 -29.23
C ASP A 287 17.16 -8.92 -27.79
N CYS A 288 16.81 -7.84 -27.07
CA CYS A 288 16.33 -7.94 -25.70
C CYS A 288 14.96 -8.62 -25.60
N PHE A 289 14.75 -9.34 -24.52
CA PHE A 289 13.45 -9.90 -24.19
C PHE A 289 13.23 -10.09 -22.70
N ILE A 290 11.95 -10.11 -22.32
CA ILE A 290 11.46 -10.64 -21.05
C ILE A 290 10.52 -11.80 -21.40
N LYS A 291 10.91 -13.01 -21.07
CA LYS A 291 10.19 -14.23 -21.40
C LYS A 291 9.60 -14.84 -20.15
N PHE A 292 8.29 -15.07 -20.15
CA PHE A 292 7.55 -15.75 -19.12
C PHE A 292 7.25 -17.17 -19.61
N ILE A 293 7.60 -18.17 -18.81
CA ILE A 293 7.55 -19.58 -19.21
C ILE A 293 6.63 -20.34 -18.26
N ASP A 294 5.63 -20.99 -18.82
CA ASP A 294 4.85 -22.01 -18.12
C ASP A 294 5.62 -23.33 -18.12
N ARG A 295 6.12 -23.75 -16.95
CA ARG A 295 6.83 -25.02 -16.81
C ARG A 295 5.90 -26.24 -16.75
N ASN A 296 4.59 -26.05 -16.65
CA ASN A 296 3.61 -27.14 -16.65
C ASN A 296 3.17 -27.51 -18.07
N TYR A 297 2.83 -26.51 -18.89
CA TYR A 297 2.23 -26.72 -20.21
C TYR A 297 3.12 -26.27 -21.38
N GLN A 298 4.32 -25.74 -21.10
CA GLN A 298 5.28 -25.25 -22.10
C GLN A 298 4.76 -24.11 -22.98
N GLU A 299 3.71 -23.39 -22.55
CA GLU A 299 3.35 -22.11 -23.16
C GLU A 299 4.31 -21.01 -22.71
N ASP A 300 4.76 -20.18 -23.65
CA ASP A 300 5.58 -19.01 -23.36
C ASP A 300 4.93 -17.71 -23.87
N TYR A 301 5.22 -16.65 -23.15
CA TYR A 301 4.80 -15.29 -23.48
C TYR A 301 6.04 -14.42 -23.38
N MET A 302 6.35 -13.72 -24.45
CA MET A 302 7.61 -13.00 -24.56
C MET A 302 7.36 -11.56 -24.97
N LEU A 303 7.84 -10.64 -24.14
CA LEU A 303 7.97 -9.24 -24.49
C LEU A 303 9.28 -9.06 -25.26
N LYS A 304 9.17 -8.63 -26.52
CA LYS A 304 10.33 -8.30 -27.36
C LYS A 304 10.68 -6.82 -27.23
N HIS A 305 11.76 -6.39 -27.87
CA HIS A 305 12.24 -5.02 -27.84
C HIS A 305 11.15 -3.94 -28.01
N GLU A 306 10.21 -4.09 -28.95
CA GLU A 306 9.14 -3.11 -29.15
C GLU A 306 8.27 -2.92 -27.89
N ASP A 307 7.99 -4.00 -27.16
CA ASP A 307 7.19 -3.95 -25.94
C ASP A 307 8.03 -3.50 -24.74
N VAL A 308 9.25 -4.01 -24.61
CA VAL A 308 10.18 -3.64 -23.53
C VAL A 308 10.54 -2.14 -23.59
N SER A 309 10.69 -1.57 -24.79
CA SER A 309 10.97 -0.15 -25.00
C SER A 309 9.88 0.76 -24.42
N LYS A 310 8.64 0.28 -24.32
CA LYS A 310 7.53 1.05 -23.70
C LYS A 310 7.66 1.11 -22.17
N LEU A 311 8.49 0.25 -21.57
CA LEU A 311 8.67 0.13 -20.13
C LEU A 311 9.95 0.82 -19.62
N GLU A 312 10.92 1.04 -20.50
CA GLU A 312 12.21 1.65 -20.14
C GLU A 312 12.02 3.06 -19.55
N GLY A 313 12.65 3.30 -18.39
CA GLY A 313 12.65 4.62 -17.74
C GLY A 313 11.34 5.02 -17.03
N LEU A 314 10.31 4.17 -17.03
CA LEU A 314 9.07 4.42 -16.27
C LEU A 314 9.28 4.30 -14.75
N GLY A 315 10.34 3.62 -14.32
CA GLY A 315 10.58 3.25 -12.93
C GLY A 315 9.83 1.96 -12.56
N TRP A 316 9.49 1.82 -11.27
CA TRP A 316 8.76 0.64 -10.78
C TRP A 316 7.32 0.60 -11.31
N ILE A 317 7.00 -0.49 -12.00
CA ILE A 317 5.66 -0.80 -12.52
C ILE A 317 5.17 -2.15 -12.00
N GLU A 318 3.86 -2.34 -11.97
CA GLU A 318 3.24 -3.66 -11.81
C GLU A 318 2.73 -4.15 -13.17
N TYR A 319 3.33 -5.21 -13.69
CA TYR A 319 2.99 -5.80 -14.98
C TYR A 319 2.17 -7.09 -14.79
N ARG A 320 1.00 -7.17 -15.42
CA ARG A 320 0.18 -8.39 -15.41
C ARG A 320 0.65 -9.36 -16.49
N ILE A 321 1.03 -10.56 -16.07
CA ILE A 321 1.51 -11.63 -16.95
C ILE A 321 0.31 -12.36 -17.55
N SER A 322 0.29 -12.52 -18.87
CA SER A 322 -0.85 -13.09 -19.61
C SER A 322 -0.96 -14.62 -19.52
N ILE A 323 0.01 -15.31 -18.92
CA ILE A 323 0.03 -16.76 -18.74
C ILE A 323 -0.66 -17.15 -17.43
N ARG A 324 -1.46 -18.21 -17.47
CA ARG A 324 -2.07 -18.85 -16.29
C ARG A 324 -1.33 -20.15 -15.98
N THR A 325 -0.45 -20.11 -14.98
CA THR A 325 0.34 -21.29 -14.58
C THR A 325 0.47 -21.41 -13.07
N SER A 326 0.69 -22.62 -12.54
CA SER A 326 1.12 -22.82 -11.14
C SER A 326 2.64 -22.83 -10.97
N LYS A 327 3.41 -22.86 -12.08
CA LYS A 327 4.87 -22.91 -12.10
C LYS A 327 5.44 -22.00 -13.19
N LEU A 328 5.72 -20.76 -12.81
CA LEU A 328 6.23 -19.71 -13.69
C LEU A 328 7.76 -19.63 -13.60
N SER A 329 8.41 -19.48 -14.75
CA SER A 329 9.80 -19.02 -14.83
C SER A 329 9.89 -17.72 -15.62
N ILE A 330 10.90 -16.89 -15.31
CA ILE A 330 11.16 -15.63 -16.01
C ILE A 330 12.59 -15.64 -16.53
N GLU A 331 12.76 -15.46 -17.82
CA GLU A 331 14.06 -15.30 -18.47
C GLU A 331 14.20 -13.87 -19.01
N ILE A 332 15.33 -13.24 -18.71
CA ILE A 332 15.66 -11.88 -19.12
C ILE A 332 16.98 -11.92 -19.88
N ASN A 333 17.02 -11.24 -21.02
CA ASN A 333 18.20 -11.15 -21.87
C ASN A 333 18.40 -9.71 -22.35
N SER A 334 19.65 -9.22 -22.30
CA SER A 334 20.05 -7.91 -22.82
C SER A 334 19.27 -6.71 -22.26
N ILE A 335 18.88 -6.76 -20.98
CA ILE A 335 18.18 -5.68 -20.26
C ILE A 335 18.78 -5.56 -18.87
N GLU A 336 19.07 -4.33 -18.42
CA GLU A 336 19.23 -4.02 -17.01
C GLU A 336 17.85 -3.87 -16.37
N MET A 337 17.41 -4.91 -15.65
CA MET A 337 16.07 -5.01 -15.09
C MET A 337 16.15 -5.40 -13.63
N GLN A 338 15.27 -4.80 -12.82
CA GLN A 338 15.06 -5.20 -11.44
C GLN A 338 13.67 -5.81 -11.25
N ILE A 339 13.58 -6.81 -10.36
CA ILE A 339 12.33 -7.44 -9.94
C ILE A 339 12.28 -7.44 -8.41
N GLU A 340 11.15 -7.00 -7.86
CA GLU A 340 10.93 -6.96 -6.41
C GLU A 340 10.10 -8.15 -5.94
N TYR A 341 8.85 -8.25 -6.39
CA TYR A 341 7.94 -9.33 -6.05
C TYR A 341 7.08 -9.77 -7.22
N ILE A 342 6.53 -10.98 -7.07
CA ILE A 342 5.54 -11.55 -7.94
C ILE A 342 4.36 -11.95 -7.07
N ARG A 343 3.14 -11.62 -7.46
CA ARG A 343 1.94 -11.93 -6.68
C ARG A 343 0.81 -12.47 -7.54
N HIS A 344 -0.10 -13.19 -6.90
CA HIS A 344 -1.37 -13.54 -7.52
C HIS A 344 -2.31 -12.33 -7.57
N ASP A 345 -3.04 -12.23 -8.67
CA ASP A 345 -4.20 -11.37 -8.79
C ASP A 345 -5.46 -12.22 -8.89
N TYR A 346 -6.32 -12.09 -7.89
CA TYR A 346 -7.64 -12.73 -7.85
C TYR A 346 -8.71 -11.88 -8.56
N TYR A 347 -8.40 -10.61 -8.91
CA TYR A 347 -9.34 -9.68 -9.49
C TYR A 347 -9.01 -9.37 -10.96
N VAL A 348 -9.94 -9.65 -11.86
CA VAL A 348 -9.65 -9.68 -13.30
C VAL A 348 -9.45 -8.28 -13.92
N ASN A 349 -9.87 -7.18 -13.27
CA ASN A 349 -10.08 -5.91 -13.98
C ASN A 349 -9.16 -4.74 -13.56
N THR A 350 -8.50 -4.77 -12.40
CA THR A 350 -7.65 -3.64 -11.94
C THR A 350 -6.42 -4.11 -11.17
N ILE A 351 -5.25 -3.64 -11.59
CA ILE A 351 -3.98 -3.84 -10.86
C ILE A 351 -3.99 -2.96 -9.60
N THR A 352 -3.95 -3.59 -8.42
CA THR A 352 -3.93 -2.93 -7.10
C THR A 352 -2.50 -2.81 -6.55
N TYR A 353 -1.89 -1.63 -6.67
CA TYR A 353 -0.52 -1.41 -6.20
C TYR A 353 -0.37 -1.65 -4.69
N ILE A 354 0.79 -2.20 -4.27
CA ILE A 354 1.21 -2.22 -2.85
C ILE A 354 2.06 -0.97 -2.57
N PRO A 355 1.48 0.11 -2.02
CA PRO A 355 2.22 1.33 -1.69
C PRO A 355 3.17 1.12 -0.53
N ASP A 356 4.27 1.87 -0.58
CA ASP A 356 5.08 2.11 0.59
C ASP A 356 4.29 3.00 1.57
N MET A 357 3.80 2.36 2.63
CA MET A 357 2.98 3.01 3.66
C MET A 357 3.81 3.71 4.74
N SER A 358 5.14 3.58 4.72
CA SER A 358 6.04 4.20 5.71
C SER A 358 5.93 5.73 5.76
N PHE A 359 5.48 6.35 4.65
CA PHE A 359 5.27 7.79 4.54
C PHE A 359 3.88 8.27 4.96
N MET A 360 2.94 7.35 5.21
CA MET A 360 1.56 7.71 5.55
C MET A 360 1.37 8.06 7.03
N SER A 361 2.36 7.81 7.89
CA SER A 361 2.31 8.11 9.33
C SER A 361 1.00 7.57 9.95
N TYR A 362 0.16 8.43 10.54
CA TYR A 362 -1.12 8.04 11.12
C TYR A 362 -2.30 8.13 10.14
N LEU A 363 -2.07 8.49 8.88
CA LEU A 363 -3.15 8.61 7.90
C LEU A 363 -3.78 7.23 7.63
N LEU A 364 -5.12 7.18 7.60
CA LEU A 364 -5.81 5.95 7.19
C LEU A 364 -5.50 5.67 5.72
N PRO A 365 -5.29 4.40 5.34
CA PRO A 365 -5.26 4.03 3.94
C PRO A 365 -6.50 4.52 3.19
N ASP A 366 -6.37 4.84 1.90
CA ASP A 366 -7.44 5.41 1.06
C ASP A 366 -7.94 6.79 1.50
N TYR A 367 -7.07 7.58 2.11
CA TYR A 367 -7.35 8.91 2.60
C TYR A 367 -8.09 9.82 1.62
N HIS A 368 -7.82 9.68 0.32
CA HIS A 368 -8.47 10.43 -0.75
C HIS A 368 -10.00 10.34 -0.76
N LYS A 369 -10.61 9.33 -0.09
CA LYS A 369 -12.06 9.21 0.09
C LYS A 369 -12.61 10.02 1.27
N PHE A 370 -11.78 10.27 2.29
CA PHE A 370 -12.14 11.16 3.40
C PHE A 370 -12.06 12.62 2.99
N PHE A 371 -11.12 12.96 2.13
CA PHE A 371 -10.94 14.30 1.61
C PHE A 371 -11.66 14.41 0.26
N SER A 372 -13.00 14.46 0.33
CA SER A 372 -13.84 14.57 -0.86
C SER A 372 -13.43 15.77 -1.72
N ASN A 373 -13.57 15.63 -3.03
CA ASN A 373 -13.27 16.70 -3.98
C ASN A 373 -14.30 17.84 -3.95
N VAL A 374 -15.41 17.64 -3.23
CA VAL A 374 -16.56 18.54 -3.18
C VAL A 374 -17.02 18.65 -1.71
N PRO A 375 -17.12 19.87 -1.14
CA PRO A 375 -17.71 20.08 0.17
C PRO A 375 -19.17 19.61 0.21
N GLU A 376 -19.62 19.03 1.32
CA GLU A 376 -20.99 18.48 1.46
C GLU A 376 -22.07 19.54 1.18
N THR A 377 -21.77 20.81 1.46
CA THR A 377 -22.62 22.00 1.19
C THR A 377 -22.86 22.27 -0.30
N PHE A 378 -22.05 21.71 -1.20
CA PHE A 378 -22.16 21.88 -2.66
C PHE A 378 -22.52 20.57 -3.39
N LYS A 379 -22.82 19.50 -2.65
CA LYS A 379 -23.10 18.16 -3.19
C LYS A 379 -24.26 18.14 -4.19
N ASP A 380 -25.25 19.02 -3.99
CA ASP A 380 -26.45 19.12 -4.82
C ASP A 380 -26.35 20.18 -5.92
N LYS A 381 -25.25 20.93 -6.01
CA LYS A 381 -25.11 22.12 -6.86
C LYS A 381 -24.12 22.01 -8.01
N TYR A 382 -23.41 20.90 -8.20
CA TYR A 382 -22.48 20.74 -9.32
C TYR A 382 -22.60 19.43 -10.09
N PHE A 383 -22.37 19.59 -11.39
CA PHE A 383 -22.38 18.64 -12.51
C PHE A 383 -21.80 17.25 -12.18
N SER A 384 -22.30 16.25 -12.91
CA SER A 384 -21.99 14.84 -12.71
C SER A 384 -20.49 14.60 -12.73
N ARG A 385 -20.02 13.60 -11.98
CA ARG A 385 -18.61 13.18 -11.88
C ARG A 385 -17.88 13.08 -13.24
N LYS A 386 -18.64 12.77 -14.30
CA LYS A 386 -18.17 12.67 -15.69
C LYS A 386 -17.76 14.01 -16.30
N GLU A 387 -18.39 15.11 -15.89
CA GLU A 387 -18.12 16.47 -16.39
C GLU A 387 -16.89 17.09 -15.73
N MET A 388 -16.59 16.77 -14.45
CA MET A 388 -15.33 17.15 -13.81
C MET A 388 -14.13 16.33 -14.28
N GLU A 389 -14.32 15.03 -14.56
CA GLU A 389 -13.26 14.19 -15.14
C GLU A 389 -12.89 14.66 -16.56
N ASN A 390 -13.85 15.20 -17.33
CA ASN A 390 -13.60 15.84 -18.63
C ASN A 390 -12.91 17.21 -18.53
N LEU A 391 -13.08 17.95 -17.42
CA LEU A 391 -12.36 19.22 -17.18
C LEU A 391 -10.88 19.00 -16.82
N LEU A 392 -10.52 17.79 -16.37
CA LEU A 392 -9.15 17.35 -16.09
C LEU A 392 -8.49 16.63 -17.27
N ASP A 393 -9.12 16.61 -18.45
CA ASP A 393 -8.50 16.09 -19.66
C ASP A 393 -7.43 17.10 -20.14
N LEU A 394 -6.25 16.98 -19.52
CA LEU A 394 -4.99 17.70 -19.74
C LEU A 394 -4.59 17.80 -21.24
N LYS A 395 -5.26 17.03 -22.10
CA LYS A 395 -5.13 17.02 -23.55
C LYS A 395 -5.58 18.33 -24.22
N TYR A 396 -6.52 19.10 -23.65
CA TYR A 396 -6.98 20.36 -24.24
C TYR A 396 -6.04 21.55 -23.97
N ILE A 397 -5.28 21.50 -22.86
CA ILE A 397 -4.29 22.51 -22.48
C ILE A 397 -2.94 22.25 -23.19
N LEU A 398 -2.59 20.98 -23.40
CA LEU A 398 -1.36 20.60 -24.12
C LEU A 398 -1.44 20.79 -25.64
N ASN A 399 -2.64 20.92 -26.21
CA ASN A 399 -2.83 21.15 -27.65
C ASN A 399 -2.92 22.64 -28.04
N ASN A 400 -2.82 23.56 -27.07
CA ASN A 400 -2.87 25.03 -27.29
C ASN A 400 -1.67 25.77 -26.67
N LEU A 401 -0.56 25.06 -26.45
CA LEU A 401 0.79 25.59 -26.25
C LEU A 401 1.68 25.00 -27.33
#